data_AF-A0A5K1TYI3-F1
#
_entry.id   AF-A0A5K1TYI3-F1
#
_cell.length_a   1.000
_cell.length_b   1.000
_cell.length_c   1.000
_cell.angle_alpha   90.00
_cell.angle_beta   90.00
_cell.angle_gamma   90.00
#
_symmetry.space_group_name_H-M   'P 1'
#
loop_
_entity.id
_entity.type
_entity.pdbx_description
1 polymer ?
#
loop_
_entity_poly.entity_id
_entity_poly.type
_entity_poly.pdbx_seq_one_letter_code
_entity_poly.pdbx_strand_id
1 'polypeptide(L)'
;MQLGYNEIMIVSKYFEDINDFINLEIGIKRFRGNMERFHFNPIPLNEYSRKLFPNIETFHIYNGYDKIFEDGKIFKYVIWYDVSYSRYLEEKKEKNEYKNIEYTIYDREEYGNTIPIEVNSLGINCFYRCNDIQSINIPTSVSKIGNECFYQCTSLTSINIPTSISEIGDKCFCGCYSLRTIDIPISISKIGYCCFSGCSSLQTINIPTNVSKIEYWCFKYCTSLKSINIPTSISEIGNGCFEECSSLTSINIEDVKYISEERIFMNEPVLISIEIPKNLKMINGKHIEKKDINEFIIPSSITEIGDYCFKECLSLKSIDIPISISKIGYWCFCECSSLTSINIPTNVSKIGDYCFYGCYSLRTIDIPTNVSKIGYCCFSRCSSLKSIDIPTSVTEIGYWCFCECSSLRTINIPTSVSEIGNYCFYGCSSLTSINIPTNVSKIGGGCFYKCTSLISINIPSSITSFRNGCFYGCGCEEELKKNKSIPEYCFEEYFYEEIR
;
A
#
# COMPACT_ATOMS: atom_id res chain seq x y z
N MET A 1 -0.18 -40.43 20.34
CA MET A 1 1.17 -40.46 19.72
C MET A 1 2.12 -39.77 20.69
N GLN A 2 3.18 -40.42 21.17
CA GLN A 2 4.22 -39.76 21.99
C GLN A 2 5.35 -39.32 21.06
N LEU A 3 5.71 -38.04 21.09
CA LEU A 3 6.90 -37.54 20.38
C LEU A 3 8.15 -38.12 21.04
N GLY A 4 9.01 -38.75 20.24
CA GLY A 4 10.33 -39.21 20.68
C GLY A 4 11.38 -38.12 20.54
N TYR A 5 12.63 -38.51 20.78
CA TYR A 5 13.77 -37.60 20.77
C TYR A 5 14.05 -37.02 19.38
N ASN A 6 13.89 -37.79 18.31
CA ASN A 6 14.15 -37.28 16.96
C ASN A 6 13.05 -36.31 16.53
N GLU A 7 11.81 -36.62 16.88
CA GLU A 7 10.65 -35.80 16.59
C GLU A 7 10.74 -34.46 17.33
N ILE A 8 11.14 -34.45 18.61
CA ILE A 8 11.27 -33.18 19.35
C ILE A 8 12.40 -32.32 18.81
N MET A 9 13.51 -32.91 18.37
CA MET A 9 14.61 -32.17 17.75
C MET A 9 14.15 -31.51 16.44
N ILE A 10 13.31 -32.19 15.64
CA ILE A 10 12.71 -31.62 14.42
C ILE A 10 11.75 -30.48 14.77
N VAL A 11 10.87 -30.69 15.75
CA VAL A 11 9.89 -29.68 16.20
C VAL A 11 10.60 -28.44 16.74
N SER A 12 11.65 -28.62 17.55
CA SER A 12 12.37 -27.49 18.15
C SER A 12 13.15 -26.65 17.15
N LYS A 13 13.29 -27.07 15.88
CA LYS A 13 13.83 -26.19 14.82
C LYS A 13 12.92 -24.99 14.51
N TYR A 14 11.64 -25.07 14.90
CA TYR A 14 10.63 -24.03 14.67
C TYR A 14 10.37 -23.16 15.91
N PHE A 15 11.19 -23.28 16.95
CA PHE A 15 11.14 -22.40 18.10
C PHE A 15 11.65 -21.01 17.73
N GLU A 16 11.07 -19.98 18.33
CA GLU A 16 11.32 -18.58 17.94
C GLU A 16 12.54 -18.02 18.67
N ASP A 17 12.71 -18.38 19.95
CA ASP A 17 13.81 -17.88 20.75
C ASP A 17 14.38 -18.94 21.72
N ILE A 18 15.44 -18.54 22.43
CA ILE A 18 16.16 -19.44 23.34
C ILE A 18 15.31 -19.91 24.53
N ASN A 19 14.33 -19.12 24.97
CA ASN A 19 13.46 -19.47 26.10
C ASN A 19 12.59 -20.67 25.75
N ASP A 20 12.16 -20.83 24.50
CA ASP A 20 11.41 -22.02 24.08
C ASP A 20 12.22 -23.31 24.29
N PHE A 21 13.50 -23.29 23.94
CA PHE A 21 14.41 -24.42 24.18
C PHE A 21 14.63 -24.67 25.66
N ILE A 22 14.87 -23.60 26.44
CA ILE A 22 15.05 -23.69 27.90
C ILE A 22 13.78 -24.26 28.56
N ASN A 23 12.61 -23.76 28.18
CA ASN A 23 11.32 -24.18 28.70
C ASN A 23 11.03 -25.65 28.37
N LEU A 24 11.39 -26.10 27.16
CA LEU A 24 11.27 -27.50 26.77
C LEU A 24 12.09 -28.42 27.69
N GLU A 25 13.36 -28.10 27.92
CA GLU A 25 14.25 -28.96 28.70
C GLU A 25 13.99 -28.90 30.21
N ILE A 26 13.58 -27.74 30.73
CA ILE A 26 13.21 -27.58 32.14
C ILE A 26 11.84 -28.20 32.40
N GLY A 27 10.86 -27.90 31.55
CA GLY A 27 9.47 -28.32 31.70
C GLY A 27 9.25 -29.81 31.46
N ILE A 28 10.05 -30.43 30.60
CA ILE A 28 9.88 -31.84 30.22
C ILE A 28 11.21 -32.58 30.45
N LYS A 29 11.37 -33.19 31.63
CA LYS A 29 12.60 -33.91 32.04
C LYS A 29 13.13 -34.91 31.00
N ARG A 30 12.23 -35.59 30.29
CA ARG A 30 12.60 -36.55 29.24
C ARG A 30 13.27 -35.92 28.01
N PHE A 31 13.25 -34.60 27.86
CA PHE A 31 13.87 -33.91 26.72
C PHE A 31 15.09 -33.08 27.13
N ARG A 32 15.64 -33.28 28.33
CA ARG A 32 16.91 -32.68 28.74
C ARG A 32 18.05 -33.11 27.81
N GLY A 33 18.94 -32.19 27.49
CA GLY A 33 20.04 -32.41 26.55
C GLY A 33 19.60 -32.38 25.08
N ASN A 34 18.42 -31.83 24.77
CA ASN A 34 17.97 -31.68 23.39
C ASN A 34 18.85 -30.68 22.61
N MET A 35 19.24 -29.56 23.22
CA MET A 35 20.12 -28.54 22.63
C MET A 35 21.52 -29.10 22.30
N GLU A 36 22.04 -30.06 23.08
CA GLU A 36 23.32 -30.71 22.80
C GLU A 36 23.31 -31.54 21.52
N ARG A 37 22.13 -31.91 21.02
CA ARG A 37 21.97 -32.74 19.82
C ARG A 37 21.99 -31.93 18.53
N PHE A 38 22.00 -30.61 18.64
CA PHE A 38 22.12 -29.71 17.51
C PHE A 38 23.58 -29.54 17.09
N HIS A 39 23.85 -29.90 15.83
CA HIS A 39 25.13 -29.62 15.16
C HIS A 39 25.09 -28.32 14.33
N PHE A 40 23.98 -27.61 14.38
CA PHE A 40 23.79 -26.28 13.81
C PHE A 40 22.92 -25.43 14.74
N ASN A 41 23.08 -24.11 14.73
CA ASN A 41 22.19 -23.24 15.50
C ASN A 41 20.83 -23.10 14.80
N PRO A 42 19.71 -23.40 15.47
CA PRO A 42 18.37 -23.25 14.90
C PRO A 42 17.86 -21.80 14.92
N ILE A 43 18.49 -20.94 15.73
CA ILE A 43 18.18 -19.52 15.93
C ILE A 43 19.48 -18.70 15.97
N PRO A 44 19.43 -17.36 15.81
CA PRO A 44 20.55 -16.49 16.11
C PRO A 44 21.04 -16.65 17.57
N LEU A 45 22.36 -16.69 17.77
CA LEU A 45 22.96 -16.90 19.09
C LEU A 45 23.76 -15.69 19.58
N ASN A 46 23.74 -15.48 20.90
CA ASN A 46 24.59 -14.54 21.61
C ASN A 46 25.53 -15.31 22.56
N GLU A 47 26.38 -14.60 23.30
CA GLU A 47 27.35 -15.21 24.22
C GLU A 47 26.74 -16.14 25.28
N TYR A 48 25.50 -15.85 25.70
CA TYR A 48 24.78 -16.70 26.65
C TYR A 48 24.23 -17.95 25.96
N SER A 49 23.46 -17.77 24.89
CA SER A 49 22.79 -18.89 24.22
C SER A 49 23.77 -19.82 23.49
N ARG A 50 24.91 -19.33 23.01
CA ARG A 50 25.97 -20.16 22.41
C ARG A 50 26.48 -21.26 23.34
N LYS A 51 26.50 -21.02 24.65
CA LYS A 51 26.95 -21.99 25.66
C LYS A 51 25.97 -23.16 25.81
N LEU A 52 24.70 -22.96 25.46
CA LEU A 52 23.65 -23.97 25.56
C LEU A 52 23.67 -24.96 24.39
N PHE A 53 24.34 -24.62 23.28
CA PHE A 53 24.49 -25.47 22.10
C PHE A 53 25.97 -25.88 21.89
N PRO A 54 26.52 -26.79 22.72
CA PRO A 54 27.96 -27.04 22.78
C PRO A 54 28.57 -27.75 21.56
N ASN A 55 27.74 -28.37 20.72
CA ASN A 55 28.13 -29.25 19.61
C ASN A 55 27.88 -28.64 18.22
N ILE A 56 27.70 -27.32 18.13
CA ILE A 56 27.54 -26.65 16.83
C ILE A 56 28.84 -26.72 16.03
N GLU A 57 28.73 -27.29 14.83
CA GLU A 57 29.80 -27.49 13.87
C GLU A 57 29.52 -26.72 12.56
N THR A 58 28.23 -26.63 12.19
CA THR A 58 27.72 -25.80 11.08
C THR A 58 26.99 -24.59 11.64
N PHE A 59 27.52 -23.39 11.45
CA PHE A 59 26.94 -22.17 12.03
C PHE A 59 26.14 -21.40 10.99
N HIS A 60 24.84 -21.24 11.24
CA HIS A 60 23.91 -20.47 10.44
C HIS A 60 23.97 -19.00 10.85
N ILE A 61 24.21 -18.13 9.88
CA ILE A 61 24.20 -16.67 10.03
C ILE A 61 22.94 -16.18 9.31
N TYR A 62 21.95 -15.73 10.08
CA TYR A 62 20.63 -15.37 9.57
C TYR A 62 20.56 -13.93 9.08
N ASN A 63 21.34 -13.03 9.68
CA ASN A 63 21.48 -11.64 9.23
C ASN A 63 22.93 -11.13 9.38
N GLY A 64 23.26 -10.03 8.69
CA GLY A 64 24.62 -9.46 8.70
C GLY A 64 25.08 -8.87 10.04
N TYR A 65 24.19 -8.78 11.04
CA TYR A 65 24.50 -8.30 12.39
C TYR A 65 24.61 -9.44 13.41
N ASP A 66 24.34 -10.69 13.00
CA ASP A 66 24.45 -11.83 13.87
C ASP A 66 25.89 -11.99 14.36
N LYS A 67 26.01 -12.33 15.64
CA LYS A 67 27.31 -12.57 16.24
C LYS A 67 27.91 -13.86 15.68
N ILE A 68 29.13 -13.75 15.17
CA ILE A 68 29.96 -14.86 14.70
C ILE A 68 30.87 -15.30 15.86
N PHE A 69 31.10 -16.61 15.99
CA PHE A 69 31.91 -17.19 17.06
C PHE A 69 33.12 -17.94 16.47
N GLU A 70 34.32 -17.56 16.90
CA GLU A 70 35.57 -18.19 16.49
C GLU A 70 36.15 -19.07 17.61
N ASP A 71 35.38 -20.05 18.06
CA ASP A 71 35.76 -20.94 19.17
C ASP A 71 36.51 -22.21 18.72
N GLY A 72 36.85 -22.30 17.43
CA GLY A 72 37.57 -23.43 16.84
C GLY A 72 36.73 -24.70 16.63
N LYS A 73 35.44 -24.70 17.01
CA LYS A 73 34.53 -25.84 16.77
C LYS A 73 33.74 -25.70 15.48
N ILE A 74 33.49 -24.47 15.05
CA ILE A 74 32.76 -24.18 13.82
C ILE A 74 33.71 -24.27 12.64
N PHE A 75 33.38 -25.14 11.68
CA PHE A 75 34.18 -25.34 10.47
C PHE A 75 33.40 -25.13 9.16
N LYS A 76 32.10 -24.82 9.26
CA LYS A 76 31.26 -24.47 8.11
C LYS A 76 30.27 -23.36 8.50
N TYR A 77 30.21 -22.29 7.72
CA TYR A 77 29.15 -21.29 7.84
C TYR A 77 28.08 -21.49 6.76
N VAL A 78 26.82 -21.25 7.13
CA VAL A 78 25.68 -21.17 6.20
C VAL A 78 25.08 -19.78 6.31
N ILE A 79 25.24 -18.98 5.27
CA ILE A 79 24.82 -17.59 5.21
C ILE A 79 23.44 -17.51 4.56
N TRP A 80 22.47 -16.96 5.29
CA TRP A 80 21.07 -16.86 4.87
C TRP A 80 20.62 -15.46 4.44
N TYR A 81 21.36 -14.41 4.77
CA TYR A 81 21.05 -13.07 4.28
C TYR A 81 21.59 -12.86 2.86
N ASP A 82 21.10 -11.83 2.18
CA ASP A 82 21.51 -11.51 0.81
C ASP A 82 22.99 -11.08 0.75
N VAL A 83 23.77 -11.72 -0.11
CA VAL A 83 25.19 -11.44 -0.32
C VAL A 83 25.41 -11.11 -1.79
N SER A 84 26.14 -10.03 -2.09
CA SER A 84 26.47 -9.67 -3.48
C SER A 84 27.32 -10.76 -4.15
N TYR A 85 27.20 -10.89 -5.47
CA TYR A 85 27.92 -11.92 -6.23
C TYR A 85 29.45 -11.77 -6.12
N SER A 86 29.98 -10.55 -6.19
CA SER A 86 31.38 -10.20 -5.91
C SER A 86 31.87 -10.75 -4.57
N ARG A 87 31.15 -10.43 -3.49
CA ARG A 87 31.48 -10.90 -2.13
C ARG A 87 31.41 -12.42 -2.02
N TYR A 88 30.40 -13.03 -2.64
CA TYR A 88 30.33 -14.49 -2.73
C TYR A 88 31.58 -15.09 -3.39
N LEU A 89 32.06 -14.51 -4.49
CA LEU A 89 33.27 -15.00 -5.17
C LEU A 89 34.54 -14.86 -4.31
N GLU A 90 34.65 -13.79 -3.53
CA GLU A 90 35.74 -13.58 -2.59
C GLU A 90 35.74 -14.64 -1.48
N GLU A 91 34.57 -14.91 -0.89
CA GLU A 91 34.43 -15.75 0.31
C GLU A 91 34.21 -17.26 0.01
N LYS A 92 33.82 -17.65 -1.22
CA LYS A 92 33.55 -19.06 -1.62
C LYS A 92 34.73 -20.01 -1.38
N LYS A 93 35.96 -19.48 -1.30
CA LYS A 93 37.19 -20.27 -1.06
C LYS A 93 37.19 -20.99 0.29
N GLU A 94 36.32 -20.62 1.22
CA GLU A 94 36.28 -21.12 2.60
C GLU A 94 35.35 -22.32 2.84
N LYS A 95 34.78 -22.96 1.79
CA LYS A 95 33.77 -24.04 1.88
C LYS A 95 32.46 -23.64 2.60
N ASN A 96 32.23 -22.35 2.79
CA ASN A 96 30.97 -21.80 3.30
C ASN A 96 29.85 -21.93 2.27
N GLU A 97 28.61 -21.98 2.75
CA GLU A 97 27.41 -22.11 1.92
C GLU A 97 26.60 -20.81 1.96
N TYR A 98 26.28 -20.28 0.78
CA TYR A 98 25.52 -19.04 0.62
C TYR A 98 24.18 -19.40 0.03
N LYS A 99 23.10 -19.03 0.73
CA LYS A 99 21.73 -19.39 0.31
C LYS A 99 21.11 -18.37 -0.62
N ASN A 100 21.49 -17.10 -0.49
CA ASN A 100 20.91 -15.99 -1.23
C ASN A 100 22.04 -15.12 -1.80
N ILE A 101 22.38 -15.37 -3.06
CA ILE A 101 23.38 -14.62 -3.80
C ILE A 101 22.64 -13.62 -4.71
N GLU A 102 22.84 -12.33 -4.49
CA GLU A 102 22.22 -11.26 -5.26
C GLU A 102 23.19 -10.73 -6.32
N TYR A 103 22.70 -10.54 -7.55
CA TYR A 103 23.43 -9.81 -8.58
C TYR A 103 23.06 -8.33 -8.51
N THR A 104 24.00 -7.53 -8.04
CA THR A 104 23.81 -6.08 -7.82
C THR A 104 24.21 -5.28 -9.06
N ILE A 105 23.94 -3.97 -9.04
CA ILE A 105 24.43 -3.06 -10.08
C ILE A 105 25.97 -3.04 -10.15
N TYR A 106 26.66 -3.14 -9.02
CA TYR A 106 28.12 -3.19 -8.95
C TYR A 106 28.67 -4.49 -9.55
N ASP A 107 28.00 -5.62 -9.29
CA ASP A 107 28.36 -6.90 -9.89
C ASP A 107 28.17 -6.88 -11.42
N ARG A 108 27.12 -6.21 -11.92
CA ARG A 108 26.93 -5.99 -13.36
C ARG A 108 28.02 -5.11 -13.95
N GLU A 109 28.42 -4.04 -13.27
CA GLU A 109 29.50 -3.15 -13.72
C GLU A 109 30.85 -3.88 -13.81
N GLU A 110 31.11 -4.83 -12.89
CA GLU A 110 32.36 -5.60 -12.86
C GLU A 110 32.34 -6.81 -13.81
N TYR A 111 31.26 -7.59 -13.82
CA TYR A 111 31.19 -8.89 -14.51
C TYR A 111 30.33 -8.87 -15.79
N GLY A 112 29.64 -7.75 -16.07
CA GLY A 112 28.86 -7.53 -17.30
C GLY A 112 27.38 -7.91 -17.20
N ASN A 113 26.74 -8.12 -18.35
CA ASN A 113 25.28 -8.31 -18.42
C ASN A 113 24.82 -9.77 -18.32
N THR A 114 25.77 -10.73 -18.23
CA THR A 114 25.45 -12.15 -18.14
C THR A 114 25.27 -12.54 -16.68
N ILE A 115 24.04 -12.91 -16.30
CA ILE A 115 23.72 -13.32 -14.93
C ILE A 115 24.30 -14.72 -14.65
N PRO A 116 25.17 -14.87 -13.63
CA PRO A 116 25.73 -16.18 -13.25
C PRO A 116 24.68 -17.16 -12.71
N ILE A 117 24.91 -18.47 -12.89
CA ILE A 117 23.96 -19.52 -12.48
C ILE A 117 23.84 -19.69 -10.97
N GLU A 118 24.82 -19.20 -10.20
CA GLU A 118 24.79 -19.22 -8.75
C GLU A 118 23.87 -18.14 -8.16
N VAL A 119 23.49 -17.12 -8.94
CA VAL A 119 22.65 -16.01 -8.49
C VAL A 119 21.23 -16.47 -8.21
N ASN A 120 20.67 -15.99 -7.09
CA ASN A 120 19.33 -16.26 -6.61
C ASN A 120 18.37 -15.06 -6.73
N SER A 121 18.89 -13.84 -6.81
CA SER A 121 18.08 -12.62 -6.97
C SER A 121 18.79 -11.57 -7.82
N LEU A 122 18.03 -10.72 -8.49
CA LEU A 122 18.53 -9.50 -9.11
C LEU A 122 18.21 -8.32 -8.21
N GLY A 123 19.23 -7.54 -7.84
CA GLY A 123 19.08 -6.43 -6.91
C GLY A 123 18.31 -5.25 -7.48
N ILE A 124 18.01 -4.30 -6.59
CA ILE A 124 17.43 -3.00 -6.96
C ILE A 124 18.34 -2.32 -7.98
N ASN A 125 17.77 -1.76 -9.05
CA ASN A 125 18.51 -1.06 -10.10
C ASN A 125 19.59 -1.90 -10.83
N CYS A 126 19.60 -3.24 -10.70
CA CYS A 126 20.68 -4.09 -11.21
C CYS A 126 21.02 -3.80 -12.70
N PHE A 127 20.01 -3.68 -13.56
CA PHE A 127 20.15 -3.32 -14.97
C PHE A 127 19.69 -1.89 -15.29
N TYR A 128 19.67 -0.97 -14.33
CA TYR A 128 19.24 0.41 -14.54
C TYR A 128 19.94 1.06 -15.75
N ARG A 129 19.14 1.61 -16.67
CA ARG A 129 19.56 2.25 -17.93
C ARG A 129 20.51 1.40 -18.78
N CYS A 130 20.42 0.08 -18.71
CA CYS A 130 21.23 -0.81 -19.52
C CYS A 130 20.71 -0.83 -20.97
N ASN A 131 21.28 0.01 -21.83
CA ASN A 131 20.88 0.12 -23.23
C ASN A 131 21.65 -0.82 -24.18
N ASP A 132 22.62 -1.56 -23.64
CA ASP A 132 23.41 -2.53 -24.40
C ASP A 132 22.68 -3.87 -24.56
N ILE A 133 21.63 -4.12 -23.77
CA ILE A 133 20.84 -5.35 -23.82
C ILE A 133 19.62 -5.18 -24.73
N GLN A 134 19.51 -6.03 -25.75
CA GLN A 134 18.29 -6.19 -26.54
C GLN A 134 17.40 -7.32 -26.04
N SER A 135 18.03 -8.30 -25.38
CA SER A 135 17.39 -9.43 -24.70
C SER A 135 18.31 -9.91 -23.59
N ILE A 136 17.74 -10.46 -22.52
CA ILE A 136 18.49 -11.04 -21.42
C ILE A 136 17.88 -12.40 -21.02
N ASN A 137 18.72 -13.35 -20.68
CA ASN A 137 18.31 -14.64 -20.14
C ASN A 137 18.46 -14.60 -18.61
N ILE A 138 17.37 -14.83 -17.88
CA ILE A 138 17.41 -14.93 -16.42
C ILE A 138 17.52 -16.41 -16.04
N PRO A 139 18.57 -16.84 -15.32
CA PRO A 139 18.72 -18.22 -14.87
C PRO A 139 17.57 -18.67 -13.96
N THR A 140 17.23 -19.97 -14.02
CA THR A 140 16.15 -20.55 -13.17
C THR A 140 16.50 -20.63 -11.68
N SER A 141 17.75 -20.35 -11.32
CA SER A 141 18.17 -20.17 -9.93
C SER A 141 17.63 -18.87 -9.32
N VAL A 142 17.25 -17.90 -10.15
CA VAL A 142 16.73 -16.60 -9.74
C VAL A 142 15.26 -16.72 -9.36
N SER A 143 14.91 -16.29 -8.15
CA SER A 143 13.55 -16.29 -7.61
C SER A 143 12.93 -14.90 -7.46
N LYS A 144 13.73 -13.83 -7.59
CA LYS A 144 13.29 -12.45 -7.37
C LYS A 144 13.98 -11.46 -8.31
N ILE A 145 13.21 -10.50 -8.84
CA ILE A 145 13.71 -9.32 -9.54
C ILE A 145 13.39 -8.07 -8.71
N GLY A 146 14.41 -7.31 -8.31
CA GLY A 146 14.27 -6.11 -7.49
C GLY A 146 13.59 -4.93 -8.17
N ASN A 147 13.29 -3.91 -7.37
CA ASN A 147 12.69 -2.65 -7.85
C ASN A 147 13.60 -1.96 -8.87
N GLU A 148 12.98 -1.34 -9.87
CA GLU A 148 13.67 -0.56 -10.92
C GLU A 148 14.79 -1.36 -11.65
N CYS A 149 14.78 -2.70 -11.56
CA CYS A 149 15.87 -3.55 -12.05
C CYS A 149 16.18 -3.32 -13.53
N PHE A 150 15.19 -3.27 -14.41
CA PHE A 150 15.36 -2.95 -15.84
C PHE A 150 14.85 -1.55 -16.19
N TYR A 151 14.83 -0.62 -15.23
CA TYR A 151 14.31 0.73 -15.45
C TYR A 151 15.10 1.44 -16.56
N GLN A 152 14.38 1.97 -17.56
CA GLN A 152 14.95 2.66 -18.72
C GLN A 152 15.96 1.83 -19.54
N CYS A 153 15.81 0.50 -19.60
CA CYS A 153 16.49 -0.35 -20.58
C CYS A 153 15.86 -0.15 -21.97
N THR A 154 16.18 0.98 -22.61
CA THR A 154 15.45 1.46 -23.79
C THR A 154 15.61 0.58 -25.03
N SER A 155 16.68 -0.22 -25.10
CA SER A 155 16.96 -1.17 -26.18
C SER A 155 16.35 -2.56 -25.96
N LEU A 156 15.84 -2.88 -24.76
CA LEU A 156 15.32 -4.20 -24.44
C LEU A 156 14.04 -4.46 -25.23
N THR A 157 14.07 -5.46 -26.12
CA THR A 157 12.95 -5.80 -27.02
C THR A 157 12.11 -6.96 -26.52
N SER A 158 12.72 -7.89 -25.80
CA SER A 158 12.08 -9.07 -25.21
C SER A 158 12.85 -9.56 -23.99
N ILE A 159 12.14 -10.14 -23.04
CA ILE A 159 12.73 -10.80 -21.88
C ILE A 159 11.90 -12.03 -21.53
N ASN A 160 12.56 -13.13 -21.19
CA ASN A 160 11.91 -14.34 -20.69
C ASN A 160 12.04 -14.36 -19.17
N ILE A 161 10.91 -14.32 -18.46
CA ILE A 161 10.88 -14.40 -17.00
C ILE A 161 10.60 -15.86 -16.60
N PRO A 162 11.58 -16.61 -16.06
CA PRO A 162 11.37 -18.00 -15.67
C PRO A 162 10.32 -18.15 -14.55
N THR A 163 9.68 -19.32 -14.48
CA THR A 163 8.67 -19.65 -13.47
C THR A 163 9.22 -19.79 -12.05
N SER A 164 10.55 -19.77 -11.88
CA SER A 164 11.20 -19.68 -10.57
C SER A 164 10.97 -18.34 -9.89
N ILE A 165 10.65 -17.28 -10.66
CA ILE A 165 10.47 -15.93 -10.14
C ILE A 165 9.09 -15.78 -9.52
N SER A 166 9.04 -15.49 -8.23
CA SER A 166 7.80 -15.24 -7.49
C SER A 166 7.50 -13.76 -7.28
N GLU A 167 8.47 -12.88 -7.55
CA GLU A 167 8.36 -11.44 -7.31
C GLU A 167 9.04 -10.62 -8.42
N ILE A 168 8.31 -9.64 -8.96
CA ILE A 168 8.82 -8.60 -9.86
C ILE A 168 8.62 -7.26 -9.15
N GLY A 169 9.72 -6.54 -8.93
CA GLY A 169 9.71 -5.27 -8.21
C GLY A 169 8.96 -4.14 -8.92
N ASP A 170 8.69 -3.09 -8.17
CA ASP A 170 8.05 -1.88 -8.66
C ASP A 170 8.94 -1.19 -9.71
N LYS A 171 8.30 -0.61 -10.73
CA LYS A 171 8.93 0.06 -11.89
C LYS A 171 9.97 -0.80 -12.62
N CYS A 172 9.96 -2.13 -12.44
CA CYS A 172 11.00 -3.02 -12.95
C CYS A 172 11.28 -2.82 -14.45
N PHE A 173 10.26 -2.65 -15.29
CA PHE A 173 10.41 -2.42 -16.73
C PHE A 173 9.97 -1.01 -17.16
N CYS A 174 9.87 -0.07 -16.22
CA CYS A 174 9.43 1.29 -16.53
C CYS A 174 10.42 1.96 -17.48
N GLY A 175 9.93 2.49 -18.61
CA GLY A 175 10.75 3.14 -19.64
C GLY A 175 11.48 2.18 -20.58
N CYS A 176 11.15 0.89 -20.59
CA CYS A 176 11.63 -0.06 -21.61
C CYS A 176 10.92 0.18 -22.95
N TYR A 177 11.20 1.31 -23.61
CA TYR A 177 10.48 1.79 -24.78
C TYR A 177 10.41 0.80 -25.95
N SER A 178 11.41 -0.07 -26.10
CA SER A 178 11.46 -1.06 -27.18
C SER A 178 10.82 -2.41 -26.85
N LEU A 179 10.38 -2.64 -25.60
CA LEU A 179 9.86 -3.94 -25.15
C LEU A 179 8.54 -4.24 -25.87
N ARG A 180 8.51 -5.29 -26.69
CA ARG A 180 7.36 -5.62 -27.55
C ARG A 180 6.42 -6.64 -26.94
N THR A 181 6.99 -7.61 -26.24
CA THR A 181 6.30 -8.75 -25.64
C THR A 181 6.98 -9.12 -24.34
N ILE A 182 6.19 -9.52 -23.36
CA ILE A 182 6.66 -10.11 -22.12
C ILE A 182 5.59 -11.08 -21.61
N ASP A 183 6.04 -12.27 -21.20
CA ASP A 183 5.19 -13.25 -20.55
C ASP A 183 5.39 -13.15 -19.05
N ILE A 184 4.30 -12.90 -18.32
CA ILE A 184 4.30 -12.90 -16.86
C ILE A 184 4.13 -14.34 -16.39
N PRO A 185 5.03 -14.89 -15.55
CA PRO A 185 4.91 -16.28 -15.13
C PRO A 185 3.77 -16.47 -14.13
N ILE A 186 3.20 -17.67 -14.10
CA ILE A 186 2.06 -18.04 -13.23
C ILE A 186 2.38 -17.94 -11.73
N SER A 187 3.65 -17.88 -11.35
CA SER A 187 4.13 -17.71 -9.98
C SER A 187 3.91 -16.29 -9.44
N ILE A 188 3.63 -15.31 -10.30
CA ILE A 188 3.40 -13.92 -9.91
C ILE A 188 1.97 -13.72 -9.42
N SER A 189 1.82 -13.18 -8.21
CA SER A 189 0.53 -12.88 -7.59
C SER A 189 0.11 -11.40 -7.71
N LYS A 190 1.05 -10.51 -8.04
CA LYS A 190 0.85 -9.05 -8.16
C LYS A 190 1.79 -8.46 -9.19
N ILE A 191 1.31 -7.50 -9.98
CA ILE A 191 2.14 -6.69 -10.88
C ILE A 191 2.33 -5.30 -10.25
N GLY A 192 3.59 -4.93 -10.02
CA GLY A 192 3.99 -3.77 -9.23
C GLY A 192 3.68 -2.40 -9.81
N TYR A 193 3.88 -1.38 -8.98
CA TYR A 193 3.66 0.04 -9.27
C TYR A 193 4.48 0.45 -10.50
N CYS A 194 3.86 1.10 -11.50
CA CYS A 194 4.52 1.54 -12.74
C CYS A 194 5.33 0.45 -13.47
N CYS A 195 5.10 -0.85 -13.22
CA CYS A 195 6.02 -1.91 -13.65
C CYS A 195 6.32 -1.87 -15.16
N PHE A 196 5.33 -1.56 -16.00
CA PHE A 196 5.45 -1.43 -17.46
C PHE A 196 5.18 -0.01 -17.97
N SER A 197 5.24 1.01 -17.09
CA SER A 197 4.97 2.38 -17.48
C SER A 197 5.97 2.83 -18.55
N GLY A 198 5.50 3.37 -19.67
CA GLY A 198 6.33 3.80 -20.78
C GLY A 198 6.89 2.67 -21.64
N CYS A 199 6.42 1.42 -21.51
CA CYS A 199 6.70 0.36 -22.49
C CYS A 199 5.97 0.63 -23.81
N SER A 200 6.35 1.69 -24.52
CA SER A 200 5.61 2.26 -25.64
C SER A 200 5.52 1.35 -26.86
N SER A 201 6.38 0.34 -26.99
CA SER A 201 6.32 -0.69 -28.04
C SER A 201 5.54 -1.95 -27.66
N LEU A 202 5.06 -2.08 -26.41
CA LEU A 202 4.38 -3.27 -25.92
C LEU A 202 3.02 -3.39 -26.60
N GLN A 203 2.82 -4.46 -27.38
CA GLN A 203 1.61 -4.59 -28.21
C GLN A 203 0.49 -5.38 -27.54
N THR A 204 0.88 -6.40 -26.78
CA THR A 204 0.00 -7.31 -26.05
C THR A 204 0.70 -7.75 -24.77
N ILE A 205 -0.06 -7.97 -23.72
CA ILE A 205 0.41 -8.62 -22.50
C ILE A 205 -0.68 -9.54 -21.97
N ASN A 206 -0.29 -10.74 -21.57
CA ASN A 206 -1.18 -11.72 -20.96
C ASN A 206 -1.03 -11.62 -19.44
N ILE A 207 -2.13 -11.38 -18.74
CA ILE A 207 -2.18 -11.36 -17.28
C ILE A 207 -2.59 -12.76 -16.79
N PRO A 208 -1.72 -13.49 -16.06
CA PRO A 208 -2.06 -14.81 -15.54
C PRO A 208 -3.20 -14.77 -14.51
N THR A 209 -3.96 -15.85 -14.41
CA THR A 209 -5.10 -15.99 -13.46
C THR A 209 -4.69 -16.07 -12.00
N ASN A 210 -3.39 -16.13 -11.69
CA ASN A 210 -2.89 -16.05 -10.31
C ASN A 210 -2.61 -14.61 -9.88
N VAL A 211 -2.57 -13.66 -10.82
CA VAL A 211 -2.43 -12.24 -10.49
C VAL A 211 -3.73 -11.76 -9.86
N SER A 212 -3.61 -11.25 -8.64
CA SER A 212 -4.73 -10.69 -7.86
C SER A 212 -4.77 -9.17 -7.89
N LYS A 213 -3.64 -8.51 -8.22
CA LYS A 213 -3.50 -7.06 -8.19
C LYS A 213 -2.64 -6.53 -9.34
N ILE A 214 -3.08 -5.42 -9.93
CA ILE A 214 -2.29 -4.60 -10.85
C ILE A 214 -2.20 -3.20 -10.23
N GLU A 215 -1.01 -2.75 -9.88
CA GLU A 215 -0.83 -1.48 -9.16
C GLU A 215 -0.94 -0.24 -10.06
N TYR A 216 -0.82 0.93 -9.43
CA TYR A 216 -0.92 2.26 -10.05
C TYR A 216 -0.05 2.41 -11.28
N TRP A 217 -0.60 3.07 -12.30
CA TRP A 217 0.09 3.45 -13.53
C TRP A 217 0.86 2.30 -14.22
N CYS A 218 0.49 1.04 -13.94
CA CYS A 218 1.28 -0.12 -14.37
C CYS A 218 1.55 -0.15 -15.87
N PHE A 219 0.56 0.21 -16.69
CA PHE A 219 0.66 0.29 -18.15
C PHE A 219 0.55 1.73 -18.68
N LYS A 220 0.77 2.75 -17.83
CA LYS A 220 0.74 4.15 -18.25
C LYS A 220 1.68 4.37 -19.43
N TYR A 221 1.27 5.11 -20.46
CA TYR A 221 2.06 5.34 -21.69
C TYR A 221 2.45 4.07 -22.49
N CYS A 222 1.77 2.95 -22.33
CA CYS A 222 1.88 1.79 -23.24
C CYS A 222 1.16 2.09 -24.57
N THR A 223 1.72 3.03 -25.35
CA THR A 223 1.04 3.62 -26.52
C THR A 223 0.80 2.65 -27.67
N SER A 224 1.48 1.50 -27.73
CA SER A 224 1.25 0.45 -28.74
C SER A 224 0.32 -0.68 -28.27
N LEU A 225 -0.11 -0.70 -27.00
CA LEU A 225 -0.92 -1.78 -26.45
C LEU A 225 -2.31 -1.74 -27.10
N LYS A 226 -2.66 -2.77 -27.88
CA LYS A 226 -3.91 -2.81 -28.65
C LYS A 226 -5.08 -3.44 -27.90
N SER A 227 -4.76 -4.46 -27.12
CA SER A 227 -5.70 -5.27 -26.35
C SER A 227 -5.06 -5.82 -25.10
N ILE A 228 -5.86 -6.02 -24.05
CA ILE A 228 -5.47 -6.69 -22.82
C ILE A 228 -6.64 -7.50 -22.26
N ASN A 229 -6.31 -8.61 -21.59
CA ASN A 229 -7.28 -9.46 -20.90
C ASN A 229 -7.17 -9.22 -19.38
N ILE A 230 -8.31 -8.99 -18.73
CA ILE A 230 -8.44 -8.80 -17.28
C ILE A 230 -9.20 -10.01 -16.70
N PRO A 231 -8.52 -10.93 -16.00
CA PRO A 231 -9.16 -12.12 -15.43
C PRO A 231 -9.95 -11.81 -14.15
N THR A 232 -10.90 -12.67 -13.78
CA THR A 232 -11.69 -12.52 -12.52
C THR A 232 -10.86 -12.65 -11.23
N SER A 233 -9.60 -13.09 -11.32
CA SER A 233 -8.70 -13.15 -10.17
C SER A 233 -8.31 -11.76 -9.66
N ILE A 234 -8.44 -10.72 -10.50
CA ILE A 234 -8.05 -9.35 -10.17
C ILE A 234 -9.06 -8.74 -9.21
N SER A 235 -8.63 -8.50 -7.97
CA SER A 235 -9.41 -7.81 -6.95
C SER A 235 -9.04 -6.33 -6.81
N GLU A 236 -8.01 -5.86 -7.52
CA GLU A 236 -7.53 -4.48 -7.44
C GLU A 236 -6.81 -4.05 -8.74
N ILE A 237 -7.19 -2.89 -9.27
CA ILE A 237 -6.47 -2.21 -10.36
C ILE A 237 -6.22 -0.76 -9.93
N GLY A 238 -4.95 -0.39 -9.84
CA GLY A 238 -4.53 0.95 -9.40
C GLY A 238 -4.97 2.06 -10.35
N ASN A 239 -5.12 3.27 -9.81
CA ASN A 239 -5.52 4.43 -10.59
C ASN A 239 -4.52 4.72 -11.73
N GLY A 240 -5.03 5.18 -12.88
CA GLY A 240 -4.23 5.52 -14.06
C GLY A 240 -3.52 4.33 -14.71
N CYS A 241 -3.88 3.09 -14.39
CA CYS A 241 -3.23 1.88 -14.90
C CYS A 241 -3.07 1.88 -16.44
N PHE A 242 -4.08 2.37 -17.17
CA PHE A 242 -4.10 2.46 -18.64
C PHE A 242 -4.09 3.89 -19.17
N GLU A 243 -3.64 4.85 -18.36
CA GLU A 243 -3.53 6.25 -18.76
C GLU A 243 -2.59 6.38 -19.98
N GLU A 244 -3.02 7.13 -21.01
CA GLU A 244 -2.24 7.33 -22.24
C GLU A 244 -1.89 6.05 -23.03
N CYS A 245 -2.66 4.97 -22.84
CA CYS A 245 -2.66 3.80 -23.74
C CYS A 245 -3.38 4.11 -25.06
N SER A 246 -2.78 4.95 -25.90
CA SER A 246 -3.44 5.53 -27.08
C SER A 246 -3.84 4.53 -28.17
N SER A 247 -3.24 3.34 -28.25
CA SER A 247 -3.66 2.28 -29.20
C SER A 247 -4.68 1.30 -28.62
N LEU A 248 -5.05 1.42 -27.34
CA LEU A 248 -5.92 0.47 -26.67
C LEU A 248 -7.36 0.66 -27.14
N THR A 249 -7.80 -0.24 -28.02
CA THR A 249 -9.13 -0.17 -28.67
C THR A 249 -10.07 -1.27 -28.22
N SER A 250 -9.55 -2.32 -27.59
CA SER A 250 -10.34 -3.42 -27.04
C SER A 250 -9.78 -3.90 -25.70
N ILE A 251 -10.66 -4.30 -24.77
CA ILE A 251 -10.29 -5.01 -23.54
C ILE A 251 -11.20 -6.22 -23.41
N ASN A 252 -10.67 -7.35 -22.98
CA ASN A 252 -11.50 -8.48 -22.54
C ASN A 252 -11.56 -8.49 -21.02
N ILE A 253 -12.76 -8.40 -20.45
CA ILE A 253 -13.04 -8.40 -19.01
C ILE A 253 -14.05 -9.50 -18.75
N GLU A 254 -13.67 -10.51 -17.98
CA GLU A 254 -14.53 -11.70 -17.79
C GLU A 254 -15.85 -11.36 -17.07
N ASP A 255 -15.83 -10.43 -16.12
CA ASP A 255 -16.98 -10.11 -15.26
C ASP A 255 -17.35 -8.61 -15.25
N VAL A 256 -17.84 -8.10 -16.37
CA VAL A 256 -18.33 -6.71 -16.47
C VAL A 256 -19.68 -6.55 -15.76
N LYS A 257 -19.78 -5.59 -14.84
CA LYS A 257 -21.03 -5.23 -14.14
C LYS A 257 -21.74 -4.06 -14.78
N TYR A 258 -21.00 -3.02 -15.14
CA TYR A 258 -21.57 -1.77 -15.65
C TYR A 258 -20.56 -0.96 -16.45
N ILE A 259 -21.02 -0.18 -17.42
CA ILE A 259 -20.19 0.74 -18.18
C ILE A 259 -20.86 2.11 -18.15
N SER A 260 -20.25 3.02 -17.40
CA SER A 260 -20.67 4.42 -17.31
C SER A 260 -20.03 5.26 -18.42
N GLU A 261 -20.25 6.58 -18.39
CA GLU A 261 -19.58 7.49 -19.32
C GLU A 261 -18.07 7.55 -19.10
N GLU A 262 -17.65 7.43 -17.84
CA GLU A 262 -16.29 7.62 -17.36
C GLU A 262 -15.56 6.31 -17.03
N ARG A 263 -16.27 5.30 -16.52
CA ARG A 263 -15.68 4.09 -15.91
C ARG A 263 -16.34 2.78 -16.32
N ILE A 264 -15.55 1.70 -16.30
CA ILE A 264 -16.00 0.31 -16.43
C ILE A 264 -15.95 -0.36 -15.07
N PHE A 265 -17.09 -0.80 -14.57
CA PHE A 265 -17.26 -1.52 -13.32
C PHE A 265 -17.29 -3.03 -13.58
N MET A 266 -16.58 -3.77 -12.75
CA MET A 266 -16.36 -5.20 -12.96
C MET A 266 -16.06 -5.92 -11.64
N ASN A 267 -16.04 -7.24 -11.76
CA ASN A 267 -15.59 -8.20 -10.75
C ASN A 267 -16.56 -8.43 -9.58
N GLU A 268 -16.42 -9.60 -8.97
CA GLU A 268 -17.09 -10.08 -7.76
C GLU A 268 -16.10 -10.94 -6.94
N PRO A 269 -16.16 -10.92 -5.60
CA PRO A 269 -17.08 -10.16 -4.74
C PRO A 269 -16.62 -8.72 -4.44
N VAL A 270 -15.47 -8.30 -4.98
CA VAL A 270 -14.94 -6.94 -4.83
C VAL A 270 -15.24 -6.15 -6.10
N LEU A 271 -16.08 -5.13 -5.98
CA LEU A 271 -16.38 -4.24 -7.10
C LEU A 271 -15.19 -3.32 -7.35
N ILE A 272 -14.54 -3.50 -8.50
CA ILE A 272 -13.47 -2.63 -8.97
C ILE A 272 -13.88 -1.95 -10.26
N SER A 273 -13.11 -0.95 -10.66
CA SER A 273 -13.35 -0.28 -11.92
C SER A 273 -12.13 0.46 -12.43
N ILE A 274 -12.10 0.63 -13.73
CA ILE A 274 -11.07 1.40 -14.44
C ILE A 274 -11.72 2.59 -15.14
N GLU A 275 -10.98 3.69 -15.25
CA GLU A 275 -11.31 4.75 -16.19
C GLU A 275 -11.33 4.18 -17.61
N ILE A 276 -12.33 4.57 -18.40
CA ILE A 276 -12.43 4.16 -19.81
C ILE A 276 -11.23 4.77 -20.56
N PRO A 277 -10.30 3.96 -21.09
CA PRO A 277 -9.20 4.49 -21.88
C PRO A 277 -9.75 5.28 -23.07
N LYS A 278 -9.14 6.43 -23.36
CA LYS A 278 -9.62 7.44 -24.32
C LYS A 278 -10.08 6.88 -25.68
N ASN A 279 -9.37 5.87 -26.19
CA ASN A 279 -9.62 5.30 -27.52
C ASN A 279 -10.29 3.91 -27.48
N LEU A 280 -10.77 3.48 -26.31
CA LEU A 280 -11.42 2.20 -26.14
C LEU A 280 -12.76 2.19 -26.88
N LYS A 281 -12.95 1.20 -27.77
CA LYS A 281 -14.15 1.06 -28.60
C LYS A 281 -14.96 -0.19 -28.26
N MET A 282 -14.28 -1.23 -27.78
CA MET A 282 -14.86 -2.55 -27.61
C MET A 282 -14.50 -3.18 -26.26
N ILE A 283 -15.46 -3.90 -25.69
CA ILE A 283 -15.25 -4.78 -24.54
C ILE A 283 -15.80 -6.16 -24.89
N ASN A 284 -15.02 -7.22 -24.67
CA ASN A 284 -15.40 -8.61 -24.99
C ASN A 284 -15.92 -8.78 -26.43
N GLY A 285 -15.27 -8.12 -27.39
CA GLY A 285 -15.67 -8.17 -28.80
C GLY A 285 -16.94 -7.40 -29.16
N LYS A 286 -17.56 -6.65 -28.23
CA LYS A 286 -18.78 -5.85 -28.46
C LYS A 286 -18.49 -4.36 -28.36
N HIS A 287 -19.22 -3.53 -29.11
CA HIS A 287 -19.12 -2.07 -28.98
C HIS A 287 -19.58 -1.61 -27.58
N ILE A 288 -18.90 -0.59 -27.05
CA ILE A 288 -19.24 -0.02 -25.76
C ILE A 288 -20.51 0.83 -25.88
N GLU A 289 -21.50 0.50 -25.08
CA GLU A 289 -22.68 1.32 -24.82
C GLU A 289 -22.53 1.95 -23.44
N LYS A 290 -22.19 3.24 -23.39
CA LYS A 290 -22.04 4.01 -22.16
C LYS A 290 -23.41 4.40 -21.63
N LYS A 291 -23.60 4.31 -20.32
CA LYS A 291 -24.85 4.66 -19.64
C LYS A 291 -24.61 5.71 -18.56
N ASP A 292 -25.67 6.39 -18.16
CA ASP A 292 -25.61 7.32 -17.03
C ASP A 292 -25.25 6.55 -15.76
N ILE A 293 -24.20 6.98 -15.04
CA ILE A 293 -23.79 6.34 -13.79
C ILE A 293 -24.92 6.30 -12.73
N ASN A 294 -25.87 7.22 -12.80
CA ASN A 294 -27.00 7.27 -11.88
C ASN A 294 -28.01 6.12 -12.07
N GLU A 295 -27.92 5.36 -13.17
CA GLU A 295 -28.70 4.12 -13.38
C GLU A 295 -28.02 2.88 -12.78
N PHE A 296 -26.77 3.00 -12.29
CA PHE A 296 -26.02 1.86 -11.79
C PHE A 296 -26.53 1.39 -10.43
N ILE A 297 -26.90 0.12 -10.37
CA ILE A 297 -27.26 -0.58 -9.14
C ILE A 297 -26.12 -1.55 -8.81
N ILE A 298 -25.47 -1.37 -7.66
CA ILE A 298 -24.42 -2.28 -7.19
C ILE A 298 -25.05 -3.65 -6.92
N PRO A 299 -24.56 -4.75 -7.54
CA PRO A 299 -25.08 -6.08 -7.30
C PRO A 299 -24.96 -6.49 -5.82
N SER A 300 -25.97 -7.17 -5.28
CA SER A 300 -25.97 -7.63 -3.88
C SER A 300 -24.93 -8.72 -3.56
N SER A 301 -24.34 -9.32 -4.59
CA SER A 301 -23.19 -10.24 -4.52
C SER A 301 -21.89 -9.54 -4.11
N ILE A 302 -21.80 -8.21 -4.27
CA ILE A 302 -20.61 -7.43 -3.90
C ILE A 302 -20.55 -7.27 -2.38
N THR A 303 -19.38 -7.53 -1.81
CA THR A 303 -19.10 -7.40 -0.37
C THR A 303 -18.11 -6.28 -0.02
N GLU A 304 -17.36 -5.80 -1.01
CA GLU A 304 -16.41 -4.69 -0.88
C GLU A 304 -16.45 -3.79 -2.11
N ILE A 305 -16.32 -2.49 -1.91
CA ILE A 305 -16.06 -1.53 -2.99
C ILE A 305 -14.57 -1.20 -2.96
N GLY A 306 -13.87 -1.52 -4.05
CA GLY A 306 -12.43 -1.35 -4.18
C GLY A 306 -11.99 0.12 -4.21
N ASP A 307 -10.68 0.30 -4.16
CA ASP A 307 -10.07 1.63 -4.21
C ASP A 307 -10.38 2.33 -5.54
N TYR A 308 -10.56 3.66 -5.51
CA TYR A 308 -10.85 4.50 -6.68
C TYR A 308 -12.12 4.15 -7.45
N CYS A 309 -13.02 3.28 -6.93
CA CYS A 309 -14.06 2.66 -7.73
C CYS A 309 -15.03 3.66 -8.41
N PHE A 310 -15.34 4.76 -7.76
CA PHE A 310 -16.15 5.86 -8.30
C PHE A 310 -15.35 7.16 -8.45
N LYS A 311 -14.00 7.10 -8.40
CA LYS A 311 -13.17 8.29 -8.52
C LYS A 311 -13.50 9.01 -9.84
N GLU A 312 -13.75 10.31 -9.74
CA GLU A 312 -14.08 11.21 -10.85
C GLU A 312 -15.34 10.81 -11.63
N CYS A 313 -16.29 10.12 -11.00
CA CYS A 313 -17.66 9.99 -11.53
C CYS A 313 -18.38 11.35 -11.39
N LEU A 314 -18.02 12.32 -12.24
CA LEU A 314 -18.42 13.72 -12.15
C LEU A 314 -19.95 13.91 -12.20
N SER A 315 -20.66 13.02 -12.90
CA SER A 315 -22.13 13.07 -13.06
C SER A 315 -22.91 12.31 -11.98
N LEU A 316 -22.24 11.59 -11.06
CA LEU A 316 -22.89 10.82 -10.01
C LEU A 316 -23.56 11.74 -8.99
N LYS A 317 -24.88 11.64 -8.82
CA LYS A 317 -25.68 12.48 -7.89
C LYS A 317 -26.03 11.77 -6.58
N SER A 318 -26.27 10.46 -6.67
CA SER A 318 -26.60 9.58 -5.55
C SER A 318 -26.31 8.14 -5.93
N ILE A 319 -25.97 7.31 -4.95
CA ILE A 319 -25.80 5.87 -5.13
C ILE A 319 -26.27 5.13 -3.87
N ASP A 320 -27.00 4.04 -4.08
CA ASP A 320 -27.40 3.15 -3.00
C ASP A 320 -26.32 2.10 -2.77
N ILE A 321 -25.72 2.12 -1.58
CA ILE A 321 -24.70 1.15 -1.17
C ILE A 321 -25.40 -0.04 -0.48
N PRO A 322 -25.36 -1.26 -1.04
CA PRO A 322 -26.12 -2.38 -0.51
C PRO A 322 -25.57 -2.86 0.83
N ILE A 323 -26.44 -3.44 1.67
CA ILE A 323 -26.08 -3.90 3.04
C ILE A 323 -25.03 -5.03 3.06
N SER A 324 -24.79 -5.68 1.91
CA SER A 324 -23.72 -6.65 1.73
C SER A 324 -22.32 -6.03 1.83
N ILE A 325 -22.19 -4.72 1.63
CA ILE A 325 -20.92 -4.01 1.67
C ILE A 325 -20.42 -3.88 3.12
N SER A 326 -19.20 -4.35 3.34
CA SER A 326 -18.48 -4.29 4.62
C SER A 326 -17.34 -3.27 4.64
N LYS A 327 -16.87 -2.84 3.45
CA LYS A 327 -15.70 -1.99 3.27
C LYS A 327 -15.84 -1.10 2.03
N ILE A 328 -15.43 0.16 2.18
CA ILE A 328 -15.31 1.15 1.11
C ILE A 328 -13.85 1.57 1.00
N GLY A 329 -13.27 1.41 -0.19
CA GLY A 329 -11.86 1.63 -0.49
C GLY A 329 -11.37 3.07 -0.39
N TYR A 330 -10.06 3.23 -0.49
CA TYR A 330 -9.37 4.51 -0.55
C TYR A 330 -9.78 5.29 -1.81
N TRP A 331 -9.94 6.62 -1.71
CA TRP A 331 -10.31 7.49 -2.84
C TRP A 331 -11.61 7.09 -3.57
N CYS A 332 -12.46 6.27 -2.96
CA CYS A 332 -13.56 5.58 -3.65
C CYS A 332 -14.52 6.53 -4.37
N PHE A 333 -14.97 7.62 -3.73
CA PHE A 333 -15.85 8.64 -4.32
C PHE A 333 -15.12 9.98 -4.51
N CYS A 334 -13.79 9.96 -4.59
CA CYS A 334 -13.02 11.19 -4.77
C CYS A 334 -13.45 11.93 -6.04
N GLU A 335 -13.59 13.25 -5.96
CA GLU A 335 -13.99 14.13 -7.06
C GLU A 335 -15.35 13.74 -7.68
N CYS A 336 -16.23 13.04 -6.95
CA CYS A 336 -17.64 12.90 -7.32
C CYS A 336 -18.37 14.24 -7.11
N SER A 337 -18.01 15.24 -7.91
CA SER A 337 -18.37 16.64 -7.70
C SER A 337 -19.88 16.93 -7.69
N SER A 338 -20.70 16.09 -8.35
CA SER A 338 -22.16 16.19 -8.34
C SER A 338 -22.86 15.40 -7.23
N LEU A 339 -22.14 14.62 -6.42
CA LEU A 339 -22.73 13.75 -5.40
C LEU A 339 -23.37 14.60 -4.30
N THR A 340 -24.69 14.56 -4.17
CA THR A 340 -25.42 15.40 -3.20
C THR A 340 -25.66 14.73 -1.87
N SER A 341 -25.81 13.41 -1.86
CA SER A 341 -26.06 12.58 -0.69
C SER A 341 -25.62 11.14 -0.97
N ILE A 342 -25.22 10.43 0.08
CA ILE A 342 -24.89 9.00 0.03
C ILE A 342 -25.29 8.34 1.34
N ASN A 343 -25.90 7.16 1.25
CA ASN A 343 -26.27 6.35 2.40
C ASN A 343 -25.26 5.22 2.55
N ILE A 344 -24.46 5.23 3.62
CA ILE A 344 -23.51 4.16 3.92
C ILE A 344 -24.18 3.15 4.88
N PRO A 345 -24.23 1.85 4.55
CA PRO A 345 -24.91 0.87 5.38
C PRO A 345 -24.16 0.60 6.69
N THR A 346 -24.90 0.16 7.71
CA THR A 346 -24.39 -0.09 9.06
C THR A 346 -23.26 -1.12 9.15
N ASN A 347 -23.14 -2.00 8.17
CA ASN A 347 -22.11 -3.04 8.12
C ASN A 347 -20.72 -2.52 7.72
N VAL A 348 -20.62 -1.29 7.22
CA VAL A 348 -19.35 -0.68 6.87
C VAL A 348 -18.61 -0.29 8.15
N SER A 349 -17.46 -0.93 8.38
CA SER A 349 -16.60 -0.69 9.55
C SER A 349 -15.46 0.29 9.28
N LYS A 350 -15.15 0.53 8.00
CA LYS A 350 -14.05 1.38 7.55
C LYS A 350 -14.43 2.16 6.29
N ILE A 351 -14.20 3.47 6.33
CA ILE A 351 -14.23 4.39 5.18
C ILE A 351 -12.77 4.74 4.86
N GLY A 352 -12.33 4.52 3.61
CA GLY A 352 -10.95 4.75 3.20
C GLY A 352 -10.50 6.22 3.27
N ASP A 353 -9.19 6.44 3.30
CA ASP A 353 -8.64 7.79 3.18
C ASP A 353 -9.06 8.42 1.84
N TYR A 354 -9.28 9.74 1.84
CA TYR A 354 -9.73 10.54 0.69
C TYR A 354 -11.06 10.07 0.06
N CYS A 355 -11.85 9.23 0.75
CA CYS A 355 -13.02 8.58 0.15
C CYS A 355 -14.01 9.57 -0.47
N PHE A 356 -14.25 10.74 0.14
CA PHE A 356 -15.14 11.78 -0.37
C PHE A 356 -14.39 13.10 -0.63
N TYR A 357 -13.07 13.05 -0.85
CA TYR A 357 -12.28 14.23 -1.20
C TYR A 357 -12.88 14.90 -2.45
N GLY A 358 -13.11 16.22 -2.43
CA GLY A 358 -13.61 16.96 -3.60
C GLY A 358 -15.07 16.67 -3.97
N CYS A 359 -15.87 16.07 -3.08
CA CYS A 359 -17.32 15.94 -3.28
C CYS A 359 -18.03 17.30 -3.04
N TYR A 360 -17.80 18.27 -3.92
CA TYR A 360 -18.21 19.67 -3.75
C TYR A 360 -19.71 19.86 -3.51
N SER A 361 -20.56 18.99 -4.07
CA SER A 361 -22.02 19.07 -3.91
C SER A 361 -22.59 18.31 -2.71
N LEU A 362 -21.76 17.58 -1.95
CA LEU A 362 -22.22 16.72 -0.86
C LEU A 362 -22.77 17.57 0.29
N ARG A 363 -24.07 17.44 0.57
CA ARG A 363 -24.76 18.30 1.56
C ARG A 363 -24.87 17.67 2.94
N THR A 364 -25.06 16.36 2.96
CA THR A 364 -25.27 15.55 4.15
C THR A 364 -24.69 14.16 3.91
N ILE A 365 -24.18 13.54 4.97
CA ILE A 365 -23.75 12.15 4.97
C ILE A 365 -23.94 11.57 6.36
N ASP A 366 -24.52 10.38 6.41
CA ASP A 366 -24.66 9.62 7.65
C ASP A 366 -23.50 8.63 7.77
N ILE A 367 -22.69 8.78 8.82
CA ILE A 367 -21.58 7.87 9.10
C ILE A 367 -22.12 6.68 9.93
N PRO A 368 -21.88 5.42 9.52
CA PRO A 368 -22.34 4.26 10.26
C PRO A 368 -21.78 4.20 11.68
N THR A 369 -22.59 3.75 12.64
CA THR A 369 -22.20 3.62 14.06
C THR A 369 -21.14 2.56 14.33
N ASN A 370 -20.78 1.75 13.34
CA ASN A 370 -19.70 0.76 13.45
C ASN A 370 -18.35 1.29 12.95
N VAL A 371 -18.30 2.51 12.40
CA VAL A 371 -17.05 3.14 11.97
C VAL A 371 -16.27 3.59 13.21
N SER A 372 -15.04 3.10 13.34
CA SER A 372 -14.13 3.48 14.44
C SER A 372 -13.16 4.59 14.06
N LYS A 373 -12.94 4.83 12.77
CA LYS A 373 -12.00 5.84 12.26
C LYS A 373 -12.54 6.52 11.01
N ILE A 374 -12.39 7.84 10.92
CA ILE A 374 -12.60 8.60 9.68
C ILE A 374 -11.23 8.91 9.07
N GLY A 375 -11.01 8.50 7.82
CA GLY A 375 -9.71 8.53 7.16
C GLY A 375 -9.12 9.93 6.91
N TYR A 376 -7.84 9.95 6.58
CA TYR A 376 -7.11 11.16 6.13
C TYR A 376 -7.83 11.82 4.95
N CYS A 377 -8.02 13.14 4.96
CA CYS A 377 -8.71 13.92 3.91
C CYS A 377 -10.13 13.44 3.53
N CYS A 378 -10.78 12.60 4.34
CA CYS A 378 -11.99 11.88 3.92
C CYS A 378 -13.11 12.78 3.37
N PHE A 379 -13.34 13.95 3.97
CA PHE A 379 -14.35 14.93 3.54
C PHE A 379 -13.71 16.26 3.12
N SER A 380 -12.41 16.28 2.83
CA SER A 380 -11.73 17.50 2.41
C SER A 380 -12.38 18.04 1.13
N ARG A 381 -12.57 19.35 1.06
CA ARG A 381 -13.23 20.06 -0.05
C ARG A 381 -14.70 19.70 -0.29
N CYS A 382 -15.39 19.06 0.67
CA CYS A 382 -16.86 18.95 0.67
C CYS A 382 -17.52 20.31 0.96
N SER A 383 -17.38 21.26 0.04
CA SER A 383 -17.72 22.68 0.25
C SER A 383 -19.21 22.96 0.47
N SER A 384 -20.10 22.04 0.10
CA SER A 384 -21.54 22.12 0.38
C SER A 384 -21.99 21.44 1.67
N LEU A 385 -21.10 20.75 2.39
CA LEU A 385 -21.43 19.99 3.60
C LEU A 385 -21.74 20.96 4.74
N LYS A 386 -23.00 20.97 5.21
CA LYS A 386 -23.47 21.95 6.21
C LYS A 386 -23.31 21.47 7.65
N SER A 387 -23.52 20.18 7.84
CA SER A 387 -23.44 19.48 9.12
C SER A 387 -23.07 18.03 8.86
N ILE A 388 -22.40 17.42 9.82
CA ILE A 388 -22.09 15.99 9.82
C ILE A 388 -22.15 15.49 11.26
N ASP A 389 -22.85 14.38 11.46
CA ASP A 389 -22.91 13.70 12.74
C ASP A 389 -21.82 12.63 12.79
N ILE A 390 -20.84 12.81 13.68
CA ILE A 390 -19.77 11.84 13.91
C ILE A 390 -20.22 10.88 15.03
N PRO A 391 -20.33 9.56 14.76
CA PRO A 391 -20.73 8.58 15.75
C PRO A 391 -19.77 8.51 16.95
N THR A 392 -20.30 8.15 18.12
CA THR A 392 -19.51 7.97 19.36
C THR A 392 -18.55 6.78 19.31
N SER A 393 -18.64 5.93 18.30
CA SER A 393 -17.70 4.84 18.02
C SER A 393 -16.36 5.35 17.44
N VAL A 394 -16.35 6.55 16.85
CA VAL A 394 -15.17 7.09 16.18
C VAL A 394 -14.14 7.52 17.22
N THR A 395 -12.97 6.89 17.23
CA THR A 395 -11.85 7.23 18.12
C THR A 395 -10.81 8.12 17.45
N GLU A 396 -10.84 8.23 16.12
CA GLU A 396 -9.84 8.93 15.33
C GLU A 396 -10.47 9.67 14.14
N ILE A 397 -10.14 10.97 14.00
CA ILE A 397 -10.46 11.80 12.85
C ILE A 397 -9.15 12.16 12.15
N GLY A 398 -8.99 11.72 10.91
CA GLY A 398 -7.75 11.86 10.15
C GLY A 398 -7.32 13.32 9.91
N TYR A 399 -6.04 13.51 9.57
CA TYR A 399 -5.54 14.82 9.17
C TYR A 399 -6.31 15.35 7.95
N TRP A 400 -6.49 16.67 7.89
CA TRP A 400 -7.20 17.35 6.80
C TRP A 400 -8.64 16.88 6.55
N CYS A 401 -9.25 16.11 7.48
CA CYS A 401 -10.51 15.40 7.23
C CYS A 401 -11.66 16.29 6.75
N PHE A 402 -11.82 17.49 7.33
CA PHE A 402 -12.84 18.48 6.95
C PHE A 402 -12.22 19.76 6.37
N CYS A 403 -10.98 19.69 5.87
CA CYS A 403 -10.34 20.83 5.25
C CYS A 403 -11.23 21.41 4.13
N GLU A 404 -11.35 22.73 4.05
CA GLU A 404 -12.13 23.47 3.06
C GLU A 404 -13.61 23.05 2.98
N CYS A 405 -14.17 22.49 4.05
CA CYS A 405 -15.63 22.34 4.21
C CYS A 405 -16.28 23.70 4.49
N SER A 406 -16.25 24.59 3.51
CA SER A 406 -16.56 26.02 3.67
C SER A 406 -18.01 26.31 4.07
N SER A 407 -18.96 25.38 3.87
CA SER A 407 -20.35 25.50 4.35
C SER A 407 -20.61 24.88 5.73
N LEU A 408 -19.63 24.19 6.33
CA LEU A 408 -19.81 23.49 7.60
C LEU A 408 -20.03 24.49 8.73
N ARG A 409 -21.21 24.48 9.36
CA ARG A 409 -21.60 25.47 10.38
C ARG A 409 -21.32 25.02 11.80
N THR A 410 -21.56 23.74 12.06
CA THR A 410 -21.41 23.12 13.37
C THR A 410 -20.95 21.69 13.17
N ILE A 411 -20.12 21.21 14.09
CA ILE A 411 -19.70 19.81 14.15
C ILE A 411 -19.51 19.40 15.61
N ASN A 412 -19.96 18.20 15.95
CA ASN A 412 -19.75 17.62 17.27
C ASN A 412 -18.61 16.61 17.17
N ILE A 413 -17.53 16.85 17.93
CA ILE A 413 -16.45 15.88 18.09
C ILE A 413 -16.90 14.87 19.16
N PRO A 414 -16.85 13.55 18.89
CA PRO A 414 -17.28 12.57 19.86
C PRO A 414 -16.28 12.47 21.03
N THR A 415 -16.79 12.11 22.21
CA THR A 415 -15.98 12.02 23.45
C THR A 415 -14.91 10.94 23.41
N SER A 416 -15.01 10.00 22.48
CA SER A 416 -14.03 8.93 22.20
C SER A 416 -12.75 9.43 21.52
N VAL A 417 -12.73 10.64 20.96
CA VAL A 417 -11.56 11.22 20.29
C VAL A 417 -10.58 11.82 21.30
N SER A 418 -9.30 11.45 21.19
CA SER A 418 -8.22 11.92 22.07
C SER A 418 -7.34 13.02 21.46
N GLU A 419 -7.41 13.20 20.14
CA GLU A 419 -6.59 14.14 19.36
C GLU A 419 -7.37 14.66 18.14
N ILE A 420 -7.29 15.97 17.88
CA ILE A 420 -7.79 16.56 16.63
C ILE A 420 -6.60 16.78 15.71
N GLY A 421 -6.64 16.14 14.53
CA GLY A 421 -5.55 16.10 13.58
C GLY A 421 -5.11 17.44 12.98
N ASN A 422 -3.90 17.48 12.40
CA ASN A 422 -3.41 18.64 11.67
C ASN A 422 -4.40 19.04 10.55
N TYR A 423 -4.66 20.34 10.41
CA TYR A 423 -5.51 20.94 9.37
C TYR A 423 -6.93 20.39 9.28
N CYS A 424 -7.43 19.73 10.33
CA CYS A 424 -8.71 19.02 10.29
C CYS A 424 -9.89 19.92 9.87
N PHE A 425 -9.93 21.17 10.33
CA PHE A 425 -10.95 22.17 9.98
C PHE A 425 -10.37 23.38 9.25
N TYR A 426 -9.20 23.25 8.62
CA TYR A 426 -8.59 24.35 7.86
C TYR A 426 -9.60 24.91 6.86
N GLY A 427 -9.80 26.23 6.83
CA GLY A 427 -10.67 26.88 5.85
C GLY A 427 -12.17 26.56 5.99
N CYS A 428 -12.62 26.00 7.11
CA CYS A 428 -14.04 25.88 7.45
C CYS A 428 -14.65 27.26 7.77
N SER A 429 -14.77 28.11 6.75
CA SER A 429 -15.07 29.53 6.89
C SER A 429 -16.47 29.84 7.42
N SER A 430 -17.42 28.90 7.36
CA SER A 430 -18.76 29.04 7.95
C SER A 430 -18.90 28.44 9.36
N LEU A 431 -17.85 27.83 9.92
CA LEU A 431 -17.92 27.17 11.23
C LEU A 431 -18.07 28.22 12.32
N THR A 432 -19.24 28.30 12.95
CA THR A 432 -19.53 29.35 13.95
C THR A 432 -19.18 28.94 15.37
N SER A 433 -19.25 27.63 15.66
CA SER A 433 -18.96 27.07 16.98
C SER A 433 -18.49 25.64 16.85
N ILE A 434 -17.58 25.23 17.73
CA ILE A 434 -17.17 23.85 17.89
C ILE A 434 -16.97 23.54 19.37
N ASN A 435 -17.45 22.37 19.81
CA ASN A 435 -17.23 21.87 21.15
C ASN A 435 -16.07 20.88 21.14
N ILE A 436 -15.00 21.16 21.90
CA ILE A 436 -13.89 20.23 22.10
C ILE A 436 -14.17 19.40 23.37
N PRO A 437 -14.30 18.06 23.26
CA PRO A 437 -14.50 17.19 24.40
C PRO A 437 -13.32 17.21 25.39
N THR A 438 -13.61 16.94 26.66
CA THR A 438 -12.61 16.90 27.75
C THR A 438 -11.62 15.73 27.65
N ASN A 439 -11.81 14.80 26.72
CA ASN A 439 -10.87 13.71 26.46
C ASN A 439 -9.82 14.08 25.42
N VAL A 440 -10.00 15.18 24.70
CA VAL A 440 -9.01 15.68 23.74
C VAL A 440 -7.82 16.25 24.49
N SER A 441 -6.63 15.73 24.19
CA SER A 441 -5.36 16.12 24.81
C SER A 441 -4.47 16.93 23.87
N LYS A 442 -4.72 16.88 22.55
CA LYS A 442 -3.89 17.54 21.54
C LYS A 442 -4.72 18.21 20.43
N ILE A 443 -4.28 19.39 20.00
CA ILE A 443 -4.78 20.09 18.81
C ILE A 443 -3.64 20.18 17.78
N GLY A 444 -3.88 19.62 16.59
CA GLY A 444 -2.94 19.62 15.47
C GLY A 444 -2.67 20.99 14.86
N GLY A 445 -1.60 21.08 14.08
CA GLY A 445 -1.14 22.32 13.45
C GLY A 445 -2.13 22.76 12.39
N GLY A 446 -2.40 24.06 12.30
CA GLY A 446 -3.37 24.61 11.35
C GLY A 446 -4.82 24.13 11.53
N CYS A 447 -5.17 23.47 12.64
CA CYS A 447 -6.46 22.79 12.82
C CYS A 447 -7.68 23.67 12.54
N PHE A 448 -7.70 24.91 13.06
CA PHE A 448 -8.77 25.90 12.84
C PHE A 448 -8.28 27.11 12.04
N TYR A 449 -7.22 26.93 11.27
CA TYR A 449 -6.64 28.00 10.47
C TYR A 449 -7.68 28.50 9.45
N LYS A 450 -7.86 29.82 9.35
CA LYS A 450 -8.90 30.47 8.50
C LYS A 450 -10.34 30.00 8.76
N CYS A 451 -10.67 29.54 9.97
CA CYS A 451 -12.07 29.41 10.42
C CYS A 451 -12.65 30.79 10.75
N THR A 452 -12.87 31.63 9.73
CA THR A 452 -13.12 33.06 9.88
C THR A 452 -14.44 33.41 10.58
N SER A 453 -15.44 32.53 10.55
CA SER A 453 -16.73 32.75 11.25
C SER A 453 -16.78 32.19 12.67
N LEU A 454 -15.70 31.60 13.18
CA LEU A 454 -15.69 30.96 14.50
C LEU A 454 -15.82 32.01 15.60
N ILE A 455 -16.97 32.03 16.30
CA ILE A 455 -17.29 33.08 17.29
C ILE A 455 -16.59 32.81 18.62
N SER A 456 -16.55 31.55 19.03
CA SER A 456 -15.86 31.12 20.25
C SER A 456 -15.53 29.64 20.17
N ILE A 457 -14.51 29.25 20.93
CA ILE A 457 -14.13 27.86 21.14
C ILE A 457 -13.73 27.68 22.60
N ASN A 458 -14.33 26.69 23.26
CA ASN A 458 -13.95 26.33 24.61
C ASN A 458 -12.73 25.41 24.56
N ILE A 459 -11.62 25.82 25.19
CA ILE A 459 -10.38 25.05 25.29
C ILE A 459 -10.39 24.34 26.66
N PRO A 460 -10.73 23.04 26.73
CA PRO A 460 -10.70 22.30 27.99
C PRO A 460 -9.29 22.19 28.56
N SER A 461 -9.18 22.09 29.89
CA SER A 461 -7.91 21.93 30.61
C SER A 461 -7.19 20.61 30.31
N SER A 462 -7.87 19.68 29.65
CA SER A 462 -7.29 18.41 29.18
C SER A 462 -6.27 18.59 28.05
N ILE A 463 -6.33 19.71 27.32
CA ILE A 463 -5.41 19.99 26.22
C ILE A 463 -4.04 20.32 26.79
N THR A 464 -3.06 19.48 26.48
CA THR A 464 -1.67 19.59 26.95
C THR A 464 -0.69 19.88 25.82
N SER A 465 -1.12 19.76 24.56
CA SER A 465 -0.29 19.99 23.39
C SER A 465 -1.04 20.75 22.30
N PHE A 466 -0.43 21.84 21.83
CA PHE A 466 -0.82 22.58 20.65
C PHE A 466 0.29 22.46 19.60
N ARG A 467 -0.06 22.60 18.32
CA ARG A 467 0.90 22.71 17.22
C ARG A 467 0.70 24.03 16.46
N ASN A 468 1.70 24.40 15.66
CA ASN A 468 1.81 25.70 14.99
C ASN A 468 0.56 26.10 14.21
N GLY A 469 0.19 27.38 14.32
CA GLY A 469 -0.88 28.02 13.56
C GLY A 469 -2.29 27.44 13.76
N CYS A 470 -2.54 26.68 14.82
CA CYS A 470 -3.82 25.98 15.00
C CYS A 470 -5.04 26.90 15.13
N PHE A 471 -4.86 28.20 15.44
CA PHE A 471 -5.91 29.21 15.53
C PHE A 471 -5.68 30.44 14.63
N TYR A 472 -4.68 30.41 13.75
CA TYR A 472 -4.34 31.56 12.91
C TYR A 472 -5.49 31.92 11.95
N GLY A 473 -5.93 33.17 11.96
CA GLY A 473 -7.00 33.68 11.12
C GLY A 473 -8.39 33.14 11.47
N CYS A 474 -8.58 32.56 12.66
CA CYS A 474 -9.93 32.17 13.12
C CYS A 474 -10.70 33.38 13.67
N GLY A 475 -12.03 33.34 13.59
CA GLY A 475 -12.89 34.48 13.97
C GLY A 475 -12.79 34.91 15.45
N CYS A 476 -12.31 34.03 16.32
CA CYS A 476 -12.15 34.25 17.75
C CYS A 476 -10.68 34.33 18.20
N GLU A 477 -9.76 34.53 17.25
CA GLU A 477 -8.32 34.60 17.51
C GLU A 477 -7.97 35.60 18.63
N GLU A 478 -8.52 36.81 18.58
CA GLU A 478 -8.25 37.86 19.57
C GLU A 478 -8.76 37.51 20.97
N GLU A 479 -9.86 36.78 21.08
CA GLU A 479 -10.33 36.27 22.38
C GLU A 479 -9.44 35.15 22.90
N LEU A 480 -8.98 34.26 22.02
CA LEU A 480 -8.09 33.16 22.38
C LEU A 480 -6.71 33.65 22.83
N LYS A 481 -6.18 34.72 22.24
CA LYS A 481 -4.92 35.37 22.67
C LYS A 481 -4.96 35.84 24.13
N LYS A 482 -6.14 36.06 24.72
CA LYS A 482 -6.27 36.41 26.15
C LYS A 482 -6.03 35.21 27.07
N ASN A 483 -6.16 33.98 26.57
CA ASN A 483 -5.92 32.77 27.34
C ASN A 483 -4.41 32.43 27.37
N LYS A 484 -3.77 32.70 28.51
CA LYS A 484 -2.33 32.44 28.73
C LYS A 484 -1.92 30.97 28.65
N SER A 485 -2.87 30.02 28.67
CA SER A 485 -2.55 28.60 28.50
C SER A 485 -2.32 28.23 27.03
N ILE A 486 -2.63 29.11 26.08
CA ILE A 486 -2.45 28.87 24.65
C ILE A 486 -1.11 29.51 24.21
N PRO A 487 -0.16 28.74 23.67
CA PRO A 487 1.12 29.26 23.20
C PRO A 487 1.00 30.24 22.01
N GLU A 488 1.91 31.21 21.91
CA GLU A 488 1.92 32.24 20.86
C GLU A 488 2.00 31.66 19.44
N TYR A 489 2.79 30.60 19.24
CA TYR A 489 2.92 29.91 17.95
C TYR A 489 1.60 29.35 17.40
N CYS A 490 0.55 29.25 18.21
CA CYS A 490 -0.79 28.84 17.77
C CYS A 490 -1.45 29.89 16.86
N PHE A 491 -0.96 31.13 16.91
CA PHE A 491 -1.48 32.31 16.20
C PHE A 491 -0.47 32.86 15.19
N GLU A 492 0.55 32.08 14.82
CA GLU A 492 1.50 32.45 13.78
C GLU A 492 1.08 31.85 12.44
N GLU A 493 1.41 32.55 11.36
CA GLU A 493 1.19 32.05 10.02
C GLU A 493 2.03 30.77 9.84
N TYR A 494 1.35 29.68 9.51
CA TYR A 494 1.97 28.37 9.38
C TYR A 494 1.69 27.83 7.98
N PHE A 495 2.75 27.75 7.17
CA PHE A 495 2.72 27.05 5.88
C PHE A 495 3.31 25.66 6.07
N TYR A 496 2.49 24.64 5.87
CA TYR A 496 3.00 23.31 5.56
C TYR A 496 3.17 23.24 4.05
N GLU A 497 4.37 22.89 3.57
CA GLU A 497 4.61 22.66 2.15
C GLU A 497 3.65 21.55 1.66
N GLU A 498 2.79 21.89 0.71
CA GLU A 498 1.82 20.96 0.11
C GLU A 498 2.52 19.73 -0.46
N ILE A 499 2.09 18.53 -0.06
CA ILE A 499 2.24 17.35 -0.91
C ILE A 499 1.10 17.44 -1.93
N ARG A 500 1.47 17.83 -3.16
CA ARG A 500 0.60 17.87 -4.35
C ARG A 500 0.10 16.50 -4.75
#